data_AF-A0A3M1L061-F1
#
_entry.id   AF-A0A3M1L061-F1
#
_cell.length_a   1.000
_cell.length_b   1.000
_cell.length_c   1.000
_cell.angle_alpha   90.00
_cell.angle_beta   90.00
_cell.angle_gamma   90.00
#
_symmetry.space_group_name_H-M   'P 1'
#
loop_
_entity.id
_entity.type
_entity.pdbx_description
1 polymer ?
#
loop_
_entity_poly.entity_id
_entity_poly.type
_entity_poly.pdbx_seq_one_letter_code
_entity_poly.pdbx_strand_id
1 'polypeptide(L)'
;MANQESSKSKGVRTRESSTDELKATQAEQAGSEFEWHFGRVTRLGNFEVAGGREVTIMWEEGGLTSQQGDITDEQWEIFKLAFLTSGRISILSDEPGTGWMYDYRFLEAVR
;
A
#
# COMPACT_ATOMS: atom_id res chain seq x y z
N MET A 1 -37.55 -35.43 15.69
CA MET A 1 -37.16 -34.93 17.02
C MET A 1 -35.66 -34.70 16.99
N ALA A 2 -35.23 -33.50 17.38
CA ALA A 2 -33.84 -33.05 17.41
C ALA A 2 -33.03 -33.72 18.55
N ASN A 3 -31.70 -33.80 18.42
CA ASN A 3 -30.82 -32.94 19.20
C ASN A 3 -29.37 -32.93 18.68
N GLN A 4 -28.77 -31.74 18.75
CA GLN A 4 -27.37 -31.40 18.47
C GLN A 4 -26.43 -31.84 19.60
N GLU A 5 -25.12 -31.95 19.31
CA GLU A 5 -23.94 -31.56 20.11
C GLU A 5 -22.71 -32.34 19.57
N SER A 6 -21.48 -31.84 19.42
CA SER A 6 -20.87 -30.61 19.89
C SER A 6 -19.70 -30.24 18.96
N SER A 7 -19.60 -28.95 18.71
CA SER A 7 -18.51 -28.18 18.11
C SER A 7 -17.10 -28.54 18.62
N LYS A 8 -16.18 -28.79 17.67
CA LYS A 8 -14.74 -28.57 17.89
C LYS A 8 -14.24 -27.49 16.93
N SER A 9 -14.01 -26.34 17.53
CA SER A 9 -13.36 -25.16 16.99
C SER A 9 -12.11 -25.51 16.18
N LYS A 10 -12.11 -25.16 14.89
CA LYS A 10 -10.88 -24.94 14.14
C LYS A 10 -11.00 -23.56 13.52
N GLY A 11 -10.47 -22.58 14.24
CA GLY A 11 -10.28 -21.23 13.72
C GLY A 11 -9.36 -21.31 12.52
N VAL A 12 -9.95 -21.38 11.34
CA VAL A 12 -9.23 -21.14 10.09
C VAL A 12 -9.11 -19.62 9.98
N ARG A 13 -7.85 -19.17 9.95
CA ARG A 13 -7.44 -17.80 9.67
C ARG A 13 -7.90 -17.42 8.25
N THR A 14 -9.15 -17.01 8.11
CA THR A 14 -9.68 -16.51 6.83
C THR A 14 -9.61 -14.99 6.82
N ARG A 15 -8.41 -14.42 6.81
CA ARG A 15 -8.24 -12.96 6.65
C ARG A 15 -7.09 -12.54 5.74
N GLU A 16 -6.22 -13.45 5.33
CA GLU A 16 -5.10 -13.14 4.41
C GLU A 16 -5.44 -13.48 2.94
N SER A 17 -6.30 -14.48 2.70
CA SER A 17 -6.70 -14.88 1.33
C SER A 17 -7.56 -13.84 0.61
N SER A 18 -8.40 -13.10 1.34
CA SER A 18 -9.33 -12.15 0.71
C SER A 18 -8.63 -10.95 0.08
N THR A 19 -7.45 -10.57 0.57
CA THR A 19 -6.67 -9.48 -0.02
C THR A 19 -5.89 -10.00 -1.23
N ASP A 20 -5.31 -11.20 -1.15
CA ASP A 20 -4.55 -11.83 -2.24
C ASP A 20 -5.43 -12.15 -3.47
N GLU A 21 -6.66 -12.65 -3.25
CA GLU A 21 -7.61 -13.00 -4.32
C GLU A 21 -8.18 -11.76 -5.04
N LEU A 22 -8.39 -10.65 -4.32
CA LEU A 22 -8.74 -9.36 -4.92
C LEU A 22 -7.55 -8.75 -5.68
N LYS A 23 -6.32 -8.96 -5.19
CA LYS A 23 -5.06 -8.49 -5.79
C LYS A 23 -4.72 -9.16 -7.12
N ALA A 24 -4.95 -10.47 -7.25
CA ALA A 24 -4.77 -11.20 -8.50
C ALA A 24 -5.81 -10.80 -9.56
N THR A 25 -7.07 -10.60 -9.15
CA THR A 25 -8.17 -10.28 -10.06
C THR A 25 -7.98 -8.91 -10.74
N GLN A 26 -7.36 -7.94 -10.07
CA GLN A 26 -7.15 -6.60 -10.64
C GLN A 26 -5.99 -6.56 -11.66
N ALA A 27 -4.95 -7.38 -11.44
CA ALA A 27 -3.81 -7.50 -12.35
C ALA A 27 -4.16 -8.23 -13.67
N GLU A 28 -5.03 -9.25 -13.62
CA GLU A 28 -5.41 -10.04 -14.81
C GLU A 28 -6.27 -9.26 -15.83
N GLN A 29 -6.99 -8.20 -15.42
CA GLN A 29 -7.91 -7.50 -16.32
C GLN A 29 -7.26 -6.49 -17.29
N ALA A 30 -5.99 -6.14 -17.12
CA ALA A 30 -5.38 -4.99 -17.80
C ALA A 30 -4.19 -5.32 -18.72
N GLY A 31 -3.78 -6.59 -18.85
CA GLY A 31 -2.74 -7.02 -19.80
C GLY A 31 -1.35 -6.39 -19.61
N SER A 32 -1.15 -5.68 -18.50
CA SER A 32 0.13 -5.10 -18.07
C SER A 32 0.56 -5.86 -16.83
N GLU A 33 1.84 -6.21 -16.74
CA GLU A 33 2.41 -6.91 -15.58
C GLU A 33 2.48 -5.92 -14.42
N PHE A 34 1.42 -5.86 -13.62
CA PHE A 34 1.41 -5.07 -12.40
C PHE A 34 2.29 -5.71 -11.34
N GLU A 35 3.20 -4.94 -10.76
CA GLU A 35 4.11 -5.36 -9.71
C GLU A 35 3.78 -4.64 -8.40
N TRP A 36 3.85 -5.39 -7.29
CA TRP A 36 3.71 -4.83 -5.94
C TRP A 36 5.08 -4.41 -5.41
N HIS A 37 5.16 -3.14 -5.01
CA HIS A 37 6.34 -2.57 -4.37
C HIS A 37 6.05 -2.17 -2.94
N PHE A 38 6.97 -2.48 -2.04
CA PHE A 38 6.79 -2.29 -0.60
C PHE A 38 7.79 -1.31 -0.04
N GLY A 39 7.34 -0.42 0.83
CA GLY A 39 8.19 0.59 1.41
C GLY A 39 7.74 1.05 2.78
N ARG A 40 8.51 1.98 3.34
CA ARG A 40 8.25 2.59 4.63
C ARG A 40 8.29 4.10 4.53
N VAL A 41 7.20 4.75 4.93
CA VAL A 41 7.16 6.20 5.10
C VAL A 41 8.02 6.55 6.31
N THR A 42 9.10 7.29 6.06
CA THR A 42 10.08 7.67 7.07
C THR A 42 9.97 9.14 7.47
N ARG A 43 9.39 9.97 6.60
CA ARG A 43 9.17 11.40 6.86
C ARG A 43 7.91 11.92 6.17
N LEU A 44 7.20 12.81 6.86
CA LEU A 44 6.15 13.66 6.31
C LEU A 44 6.45 15.11 6.66
N GLY A 45 6.21 16.02 5.73
CA GLY A 45 6.47 17.44 5.94
C GLY A 45 5.73 18.34 4.97
N ASN A 46 6.00 19.63 5.12
CA ASN A 46 5.64 20.64 4.14
C ASN A 46 6.92 21.36 3.70
N PHE A 47 7.05 21.64 2.41
CA PHE A 47 8.20 22.35 1.87
C PHE A 47 8.04 23.86 2.03
N GLU A 48 9.00 24.48 2.72
CA GLU A 48 8.90 25.85 3.22
C GLU A 48 8.90 26.93 2.12
N VAL A 49 9.52 26.68 0.96
CA VAL A 49 9.77 27.73 -0.05
C VAL A 49 8.62 27.90 -1.05
N ALA A 50 7.88 26.82 -1.35
CA ALA A 50 6.82 26.82 -2.36
C ALA A 50 5.44 26.51 -1.79
N GLY A 51 5.36 26.01 -0.56
CA GLY A 51 4.14 25.38 -0.04
C GLY A 51 3.86 24.08 -0.78
N GLY A 52 3.91 22.95 -0.09
CA GLY A 52 3.65 21.67 -0.72
C GLY A 52 3.95 20.52 0.22
N ARG A 53 3.22 19.42 0.05
CA ARG A 53 3.43 18.20 0.82
C ARG A 53 4.75 17.56 0.43
N GLU A 54 5.47 17.05 1.42
CA GLU A 54 6.70 16.28 1.26
C GLU A 54 6.52 14.92 1.94
N VAL A 55 6.91 13.85 1.24
CA VAL A 55 6.99 12.49 1.78
C VAL A 55 8.33 11.87 1.43
N THR A 56 8.93 11.16 2.39
CA THR A 56 10.12 10.34 2.16
C THR A 56 9.79 8.87 2.42
N ILE A 57 10.07 8.02 1.43
CA ILE A 57 9.79 6.58 1.46
C ILE A 57 11.10 5.82 1.27
N MET A 58 11.32 4.81 2.11
CA MET A 58 12.41 3.84 1.97
C MET A 58 11.82 2.54 1.41
N TRP A 59 12.25 2.13 0.23
CA TRP A 59 11.75 0.94 -0.48
C TRP A 59 12.53 -0.32 -0.09
N GLU A 60 11.82 -1.46 -0.02
CA GLU A 60 12.41 -2.76 0.30
C GLU A 60 13.33 -3.27 -0.81
N GLU A 61 13.06 -2.89 -2.06
CA GLU A 61 13.88 -3.18 -3.24
C GLU A 61 15.23 -2.45 -3.23
N GLY A 62 15.48 -1.59 -2.24
CA GLY A 62 16.70 -0.81 -2.11
C GLY A 62 16.55 0.52 -2.85
N GLY A 63 16.00 1.51 -2.16
CA GLY A 63 15.87 2.86 -2.68
C GLY A 63 15.32 3.82 -1.64
N LEU A 64 15.58 5.10 -1.83
CA LEU A 64 14.94 6.16 -1.07
C LEU A 64 14.38 7.18 -2.05
N THR A 65 13.10 7.48 -1.87
CA THR A 65 12.41 8.47 -2.70
C THR A 65 11.92 9.57 -1.80
N SER A 66 12.21 10.81 -2.18
CA SER A 66 11.67 12.00 -1.53
C SER A 66 10.83 12.73 -2.56
N GLN A 67 9.51 12.68 -2.41
CA GLN A 67 8.59 13.37 -3.31
C GLN A 67 8.08 14.64 -2.65
N GLN A 68 8.07 15.70 -3.44
CA GLN A 68 7.60 17.02 -3.05
C GLN A 68 6.63 17.51 -4.11
N GLY A 69 5.47 18.01 -3.68
CA GLY A 69 4.44 18.48 -4.61
C GLY A 69 3.74 17.32 -5.34
N ASP A 70 2.66 17.64 -6.05
CA ASP A 70 1.85 16.68 -6.80
C ASP A 70 1.31 15.48 -5.98
N ILE A 71 1.21 15.64 -4.65
CA ILE A 71 0.56 14.67 -3.75
C ILE A 71 -0.87 15.12 -3.51
N THR A 72 -1.83 14.33 -3.98
CA THR A 72 -3.27 14.61 -3.79
C THR A 72 -3.67 14.51 -2.33
N ASP A 73 -4.85 15.04 -1.97
CA ASP A 73 -5.39 14.89 -0.62
C ASP A 73 -5.55 13.43 -0.22
N GLU A 74 -6.05 12.59 -1.12
CA GLU A 74 -6.26 11.16 -0.86
C GLU A 74 -4.93 10.43 -0.61
N GLN A 75 -3.92 10.66 -1.45
CA GLN A 75 -2.58 10.09 -1.28
C GLN A 75 -1.96 10.56 0.04
N TRP A 76 -2.14 11.84 0.38
CA TRP A 76 -1.64 12.40 1.63
C TRP A 76 -2.27 11.76 2.87
N GLU A 77 -3.58 11.50 2.86
CA GLU A 77 -4.24 10.78 3.95
C GLU A 77 -3.69 9.37 4.12
N ILE A 78 -3.40 8.66 3.02
CA ILE A 78 -2.80 7.32 3.05
C ILE A 78 -1.38 7.38 3.63
N PHE A 79 -0.57 8.34 3.20
CA PHE A 79 0.78 8.53 3.75
C PHE A 79 0.75 8.84 5.26
N LYS A 80 -0.16 9.70 5.70
CA LYS A 80 -0.37 9.98 7.14
C LYS A 80 -0.79 8.72 7.89
N LEU A 81 -1.73 7.95 7.35
CA LEU A 81 -2.19 6.71 7.97
C LEU A 81 -1.05 5.71 8.11
N ALA A 82 -0.26 5.50 7.05
CA ALA A 82 0.93 4.65 7.10
C ALA A 82 1.90 5.14 8.17
N PHE A 83 2.28 6.43 8.14
CA PHE A 83 3.23 7.01 9.09
C PHE A 83 2.80 6.92 10.56
N LEU A 84 1.51 7.11 10.85
CA LEU A 84 0.95 7.05 12.21
C LEU A 84 0.74 5.61 12.73
N THR A 85 0.86 4.59 11.88
CA THR A 85 0.60 3.20 12.24
C THR A 85 1.89 2.36 12.18
N SER A 86 2.06 1.52 11.16
CA SER A 86 3.21 0.62 11.00
C SER A 86 4.41 1.32 10.32
N GLY A 87 4.16 2.46 9.67
CA GLY A 87 5.05 3.11 8.72
C GLY A 87 5.03 2.46 7.34
N ARG A 88 4.39 1.29 7.14
CA ARG A 88 4.49 0.50 5.91
C ARG A 88 3.47 0.95 4.86
N ILE A 89 3.91 0.91 3.61
CA ILE A 89 3.11 1.27 2.45
C ILE A 89 3.40 0.32 1.30
N SER A 90 2.44 0.16 0.41
CA SER A 90 2.61 -0.58 -0.83
C SER A 90 2.05 0.20 -2.02
N ILE A 91 2.68 0.02 -3.17
CA ILE A 91 2.23 0.54 -4.46
C ILE A 91 2.03 -0.65 -5.40
N LEU A 92 0.93 -0.64 -6.14
CA LEU A 92 0.76 -1.47 -7.33
C LEU A 92 1.02 -0.62 -8.55
N SER A 93 1.94 -1.03 -9.42
CA SER A 93 2.35 -0.25 -10.58
C SER A 93 2.70 -1.16 -11.75
N ASP A 94 2.34 -0.74 -12.95
CA ASP A 94 2.78 -1.31 -14.23
C ASP A 94 3.94 -0.51 -14.86
N GLU A 95 4.40 0.57 -14.21
CA GLU A 95 5.52 1.38 -14.69
C GLU A 95 6.86 0.64 -14.56
N PRO A 96 7.64 0.52 -15.66
CA PRO A 96 8.92 -0.18 -15.63
C PRO A 96 10.03 0.63 -14.92
N GLY A 97 11.07 -0.07 -14.47
CA GLY A 97 12.30 0.55 -13.97
C GLY A 97 12.13 1.16 -12.58
N THR A 98 12.25 2.48 -12.46
CA THR A 98 12.07 3.22 -11.18
C THR A 98 10.85 4.16 -11.22
N GLY A 99 10.06 4.13 -12.30
CA GLY A 99 8.87 4.99 -12.45
C GLY A 99 7.80 4.69 -11.41
N TRP A 100 7.65 3.42 -11.04
CA TRP A 100 6.72 2.93 -10.02
C TRP A 100 6.87 3.63 -8.66
N MET A 101 8.07 4.13 -8.31
CA MET A 101 8.32 4.81 -7.02
C MET A 101 7.53 6.11 -6.86
N TYR A 102 7.02 6.65 -7.97
CA TYR A 102 6.22 7.88 -8.05
C TYR A 102 4.78 7.58 -8.50
N ASP A 103 4.46 6.32 -8.79
CA ASP A 103 3.15 5.91 -9.27
C ASP A 103 2.18 5.67 -8.13
N TYR A 104 1.60 6.75 -7.61
CA TYR A 104 0.65 6.69 -6.50
C TYR A 104 -0.79 6.42 -6.93
N ARG A 105 -1.02 5.81 -8.10
CA ARG A 105 -2.36 5.42 -8.58
C ARG A 105 -3.01 4.37 -7.67
N PHE A 106 -2.23 3.40 -7.20
CA PHE A 106 -2.70 2.30 -6.36
C PHE A 106 -1.89 2.19 -5.07
N LEU A 107 -1.94 3.26 -4.26
CA LEU A 107 -1.24 3.37 -2.99
C LEU A 107 -2.06 2.79 -1.82
N GLU A 108 -1.45 1.98 -0.96
CA GLU A 108 -2.11 1.40 0.23
C GLU A 108 -1.23 1.46 1.48
N ALA A 109 -1.82 1.87 2.61
CA ALA A 109 -1.18 1.76 3.93
C ALA A 109 -1.35 0.35 4.51
N VAL A 110 -0.24 -0.32 4.81
CA VAL A 110 -0.23 -1.71 5.29
C VAL A 110 -0.29 -1.73 6.82
N ARG A 111 -1.21 -2.50 7.40
CA ARG A 111 -1.40 -2.61 8.86
C ARG A 111 -0.42 -3.55 9.54
#